data_AF-A0A3S1BDQ2-F1
#
_entry.id   AF-A0A3S1BDQ2-F1
#
_cell.length_a   1.000
_cell.length_b   1.000
_cell.length_c   1.000
_cell.angle_alpha   90.00
_cell.angle_beta   90.00
_cell.angle_gamma   90.00
#
_symmetry.space_group_name_H-M   'P 1'
#
loop_
_entity.id
_entity.type
_entity.pdbx_description
1 polymer ?
#
loop_
_entity_poly.entity_id
_entity_poly.type
_entity_poly.pdbx_seq_one_letter_code
_entity_poly.pdbx_strand_id
1 'polypeptide(L)'
;MSNSEDFSLSSSCDVEDNLGYLITVLKSYIEERVTIQHLIPEMPCMRNVYSQIYTNRNDGKQVAEIFFKHLREIDEPGKYQQLLSALENQNYSLVVDVIKNGKISSSDDENRRLIELFIKRVAEAITPDIMAEELLQRQLIAADEAEKIRKLNKTESSLDAALYLLNRMHCRKKTWYIEFLEVLWSMSHFNLVKDIDDKFYSQMRKDSTEDSRDSSFFHDSDIEAHFDRTLLTSQTEVPSFTSQSLPHGTSSLEQSITSSAPDANISTEATGLEVSSQLEHFHTAPQQRTLMEEILAQLMNISHQITLQTDSISKVSDRVSALERKMDQVLEKL
;
A
#
# COMPACT_ATOMS: atom_id res chain seq x y z
N MET A 1 42.38 42.89 13.94
CA MET A 1 42.05 42.20 12.68
C MET A 1 41.24 40.98 13.06
N SER A 2 39.91 41.11 13.04
CA SER A 2 38.97 40.01 13.24
C SER A 2 37.88 40.20 12.20
N ASN A 3 38.01 39.49 11.09
CA ASN A 3 36.96 39.42 10.07
C ASN A 3 35.92 38.43 10.59
N SER A 4 34.82 38.95 11.13
CA SER A 4 33.59 38.20 11.33
C SER A 4 32.95 38.03 9.96
N GLU A 5 33.08 36.83 9.38
CA GLU A 5 32.31 36.44 8.22
C GLU A 5 30.85 36.29 8.64
N ASP A 6 30.09 37.36 8.43
CA ASP A 6 28.62 37.37 8.40
C ASP A 6 28.17 36.45 7.27
N PHE A 7 28.01 35.16 7.57
CA PHE A 7 27.47 34.18 6.64
C PHE A 7 25.96 34.42 6.52
N SER A 8 25.60 35.00 5.38
CA SER A 8 24.26 35.36 4.94
C SER A 8 23.21 34.30 5.29
N LEU A 9 22.17 34.75 6.01
CA LEU A 9 20.89 34.07 6.14
C LEU A 9 20.35 33.80 4.73
N SER A 10 20.51 32.58 4.25
CA SER A 10 19.81 32.09 3.06
C SER A 10 18.32 32.31 3.28
N SER A 11 17.72 33.12 2.41
CA SER A 11 16.29 33.49 2.38
C SER A 11 15.41 32.28 2.70
N SER A 12 14.75 32.31 3.87
CA SER A 12 13.83 31.24 4.29
C SER A 12 12.65 31.04 3.34
N CYS A 13 12.33 32.06 2.51
CA CYS A 13 11.27 31.98 1.51
C CYS A 13 11.56 30.93 0.43
N ASP A 14 12.82 30.74 0.04
CA ASP A 14 13.18 29.86 -1.07
C ASP A 14 12.94 28.38 -0.71
N VAL A 15 13.00 28.04 0.58
CA VAL A 15 12.81 26.66 1.07
C VAL A 15 11.33 26.27 1.07
N GLU A 16 10.45 27.18 1.49
CA GLU A 16 9.02 26.90 1.58
C GLU A 16 8.36 26.78 0.21
N ASP A 17 8.75 27.65 -0.73
CA ASP A 17 8.30 27.59 -2.13
C ASP A 17 8.76 26.30 -2.81
N ASN A 18 10.00 25.87 -2.57
CA ASN A 18 10.52 24.62 -3.10
C ASN A 18 9.76 23.40 -2.55
N LEU A 19 9.47 23.37 -1.24
CA LEU A 19 8.67 22.30 -0.64
C LEU A 19 7.25 22.28 -1.21
N GLY A 20 6.61 23.44 -1.35
CA GLY A 20 5.28 23.55 -1.96
C GLY A 20 5.23 23.03 -3.39
N TYR A 21 6.26 23.33 -4.18
CA TYR A 21 6.42 22.78 -5.54
C TYR A 21 6.59 21.26 -5.52
N LEU A 22 7.51 20.73 -4.72
CA LEU A 22 7.78 19.29 -4.62
C LEU A 22 6.54 18.51 -4.17
N ILE A 23 5.80 19.01 -3.18
CA ILE A 23 4.55 18.39 -2.73
C ILE A 23 3.49 18.39 -3.83
N THR A 24 3.45 19.44 -4.66
CA THR A 24 2.54 19.50 -5.81
C THR A 24 2.89 18.46 -6.87
N VAL A 25 4.19 18.29 -7.16
CA VAL A 25 4.69 17.28 -8.12
C VAL A 25 4.46 15.86 -7.60
N LEU A 26 4.70 15.64 -6.30
CA LEU A 26 4.59 14.33 -5.64
C LEU A 26 3.17 14.04 -5.15
N LYS A 27 2.20 14.90 -5.43
CA LYS A 27 0.82 14.78 -4.95
C LYS A 27 0.28 13.37 -5.18
N SER A 28 0.25 12.89 -6.42
CA SER A 28 -0.31 11.56 -6.75
C SER A 28 0.39 10.41 -6.03
N TYR A 29 1.71 10.53 -5.81
CA TYR A 29 2.47 9.53 -5.05
C TYR A 29 2.08 9.51 -3.56
N ILE A 30 1.87 10.69 -2.96
CA ILE A 30 1.41 10.80 -1.57
C ILE A 30 -0.02 10.28 -1.44
N GLU A 31 -0.91 10.61 -2.38
CA GLU A 31 -2.31 10.16 -2.39
C GLU A 31 -2.45 8.64 -2.37
N GLU A 32 -1.58 7.94 -3.09
CA GLU A 32 -1.59 6.48 -3.19
C GLU A 32 -1.06 5.81 -1.91
N ARG A 33 -0.01 6.38 -1.31
CA ARG A 33 0.76 5.71 -0.25
C ARG A 33 0.42 6.16 1.17
N VAL A 34 -0.20 7.31 1.34
CA VAL A 34 -0.38 7.91 2.66
C VAL A 34 -1.85 7.94 3.06
N THR A 35 -2.17 7.37 4.22
CA THR A 35 -3.48 7.55 4.85
C THR A 35 -3.54 8.94 5.49
N ILE A 36 -4.06 9.90 4.73
CA ILE A 36 -4.12 11.32 5.09
C ILE A 36 -4.76 11.58 6.46
N GLN A 37 -5.75 10.77 6.85
CA GLN A 37 -6.45 10.87 8.13
C GLN A 37 -5.49 10.77 9.32
N HIS A 38 -4.39 10.01 9.20
CA HIS A 38 -3.40 9.85 10.26
C HIS A 38 -2.50 11.07 10.44
N LEU A 39 -2.39 11.92 9.42
CA LEU A 39 -1.57 13.12 9.47
C LEU A 39 -2.29 14.28 10.16
N ILE A 40 -3.62 14.32 10.08
CA ILE A 40 -4.41 15.46 10.53
C ILE A 40 -4.19 15.83 12.00
N PRO A 41 -4.13 14.88 12.96
CA PRO A 41 -3.86 15.21 14.36
C PRO A 41 -2.54 15.94 14.59
N GLU A 42 -1.55 15.69 13.73
CA GLU A 42 -0.19 16.26 13.79
C GLU A 42 -0.08 17.61 13.04
N MET A 43 -1.12 18.04 12.35
CA MET A 43 -1.12 19.25 11.51
C MET A 43 -2.17 20.27 11.98
N PRO A 44 -1.86 21.13 12.97
CA PRO A 44 -2.73 22.20 13.44
C PRO A 44 -3.38 23.06 12.34
N CYS A 45 -2.66 23.30 11.23
CA CYS A 45 -3.15 24.07 10.09
C CYS A 45 -4.37 23.44 9.38
N MET A 46 -4.65 22.15 9.63
CA MET A 46 -5.74 21.40 8.99
C MET A 46 -7.05 21.38 9.80
N ARG A 47 -7.12 22.07 10.96
CA ARG A 47 -8.32 22.07 11.84
C ARG A 47 -9.62 22.45 11.13
N ASN A 48 -9.56 23.37 10.16
CA ASN A 48 -10.75 23.87 9.46
C ASN A 48 -11.39 22.83 8.52
N VAL A 49 -10.63 21.86 8.04
CA VAL A 49 -11.11 20.79 7.14
C VAL A 49 -11.25 19.44 7.82
N TYR A 50 -11.01 19.38 9.13
CA TYR A 50 -11.10 18.14 9.92
C TYR A 50 -12.44 17.42 9.72
N SER A 51 -13.56 18.11 9.94
CA SER A 51 -14.89 17.50 9.82
C SER A 51 -15.17 16.96 8.42
N GLN A 52 -14.73 17.67 7.38
CA GLN A 52 -14.92 17.25 5.98
C GLN A 52 -14.09 16.01 5.65
N ILE A 53 -12.83 15.95 6.10
CA ILE A 53 -11.96 14.80 5.90
C ILE A 53 -12.54 13.55 6.58
N TYR A 54 -13.03 13.67 7.81
CA TYR A 54 -13.63 12.53 8.53
C TYR A 54 -14.99 12.11 7.96
N THR A 55 -15.78 13.05 7.43
CA THR A 55 -17.05 12.74 6.77
C THR A 55 -16.82 11.93 5.49
N ASN A 56 -15.76 12.24 4.75
CA ASN A 56 -15.44 11.58 3.48
C ASN A 56 -14.43 10.43 3.65
N ARG A 57 -14.20 9.93 4.87
CA ARG A 57 -13.13 8.94 5.18
C ARG A 57 -13.15 7.65 4.34
N ASN A 58 -14.28 7.32 3.73
CA ASN A 58 -14.45 6.12 2.90
C ASN A 58 -13.94 6.34 1.46
N ASP A 59 -13.78 7.59 1.02
CA ASP A 59 -13.24 7.95 -0.28
C ASP A 59 -11.85 8.59 -0.10
N GLY A 60 -10.82 7.75 -0.18
CA GLY A 60 -9.44 8.19 -0.01
C GLY A 60 -9.02 9.28 -1.01
N LYS A 61 -9.56 9.25 -2.24
CA LYS A 61 -9.25 10.23 -3.27
C LYS A 61 -9.87 11.58 -2.94
N GLN A 62 -11.14 11.59 -2.52
CA GLN A 62 -11.80 12.82 -2.10
C GLN A 62 -11.15 13.43 -0.85
N VAL A 63 -10.77 12.60 0.13
CA VAL A 63 -10.03 13.04 1.33
C VAL A 63 -8.73 13.72 0.95
N ALA A 64 -7.93 13.09 0.08
CA ALA A 64 -6.70 13.66 -0.41
C ALA A 64 -6.93 14.98 -1.16
N GLU A 65 -7.96 15.07 -1.99
CA GLU A 65 -8.29 16.29 -2.72
C GLU A 65 -8.61 17.45 -1.78
N ILE A 66 -9.47 17.22 -0.77
CA ILE A 66 -9.81 18.21 0.27
C ILE A 66 -8.55 18.65 1.01
N PHE A 67 -7.71 17.68 1.43
CA PHE A 67 -6.47 17.93 2.15
C PHE A 67 -5.50 18.81 1.35
N PHE A 68 -5.17 18.42 0.13
CA PHE A 68 -4.20 19.15 -0.69
C PHE A 68 -4.73 20.51 -1.16
N LYS A 69 -6.04 20.63 -1.40
CA LYS A 69 -6.67 21.91 -1.70
C LYS A 69 -6.50 22.88 -0.54
N HIS A 70 -6.86 22.47 0.67
CA HIS A 70 -6.74 23.31 1.87
C HIS A 70 -5.28 23.65 2.20
N LEU A 71 -4.37 22.67 2.10
CA LEU A 71 -2.93 22.89 2.32
C LEU A 71 -2.34 23.92 1.34
N ARG A 72 -2.85 23.97 0.11
CA ARG A 72 -2.46 24.98 -0.88
C ARG A 72 -3.02 26.36 -0.54
N GLU A 73 -4.30 26.43 -0.16
CA GLU A 73 -5.03 27.69 0.06
C GLU A 73 -4.67 28.39 1.37
N ILE A 74 -4.25 27.65 2.42
CA ILE A 74 -3.95 28.24 3.72
C ILE A 74 -2.62 29.01 3.71
N ASP A 75 -2.63 30.24 4.19
CA ASP A 75 -1.43 31.08 4.33
C ASP A 75 -0.86 30.99 5.77
N GLU A 76 -0.46 29.79 6.16
CA GLU A 76 0.16 29.52 7.47
C GLU A 76 1.64 29.18 7.27
N PRO A 77 2.57 29.92 7.91
CA PRO A 77 4.00 29.68 7.74
C PRO A 77 4.39 28.31 8.29
N GLY A 78 5.19 27.57 7.54
CA GLY A 78 5.69 26.26 7.96
C GLY A 78 4.70 25.11 7.78
N LYS A 79 3.58 25.30 7.09
CA LYS A 79 2.56 24.26 6.84
C LYS A 79 3.12 23.00 6.16
N TYR A 80 4.12 23.15 5.29
CA TYR A 80 4.77 22.04 4.61
C TYR A 80 5.75 21.29 5.52
N GLN A 81 6.39 22.00 6.45
CA GLN A 81 7.23 21.42 7.50
C GLN A 81 6.37 20.65 8.51
N GLN A 82 5.16 21.15 8.83
CA GLN A 82 4.17 20.40 9.62
C GLN A 82 3.78 19.09 8.91
N LEU A 83 3.54 19.12 7.59
CA LEU A 83 3.28 17.90 6.81
C LEU A 83 4.45 16.91 6.88
N LEU A 84 5.68 17.37 6.67
CA LEU A 84 6.87 16.51 6.75
C LEU A 84 7.01 15.88 8.14
N SER A 85 6.81 16.66 9.20
CA SER A 85 6.87 16.17 10.58
C SER A 85 5.77 15.14 10.85
N ALA A 86 4.54 15.40 10.36
CA ALA A 86 3.43 14.46 10.46
C ALA A 86 3.72 13.14 9.73
N LEU A 87 4.32 13.20 8.54
CA LEU A 87 4.72 12.02 7.77
C LEU A 87 5.79 11.21 8.52
N GLU A 88 6.80 11.87 9.09
CA GLU A 88 7.85 11.23 9.90
C GLU A 88 7.25 10.56 11.14
N ASN A 89 6.41 11.27 11.89
CA ASN A 89 5.73 10.77 13.10
C ASN A 89 4.84 9.55 12.80
N GLN A 90 4.27 9.49 11.60
CA GLN A 90 3.44 8.39 11.13
C GLN A 90 4.23 7.31 10.38
N ASN A 91 5.55 7.29 10.52
CA ASN A 91 6.46 6.31 9.91
C ASN A 91 6.37 6.24 8.37
N TYR A 92 6.03 7.33 7.68
CA TYR A 92 6.08 7.41 6.20
C TYR A 92 7.47 7.86 5.72
N SER A 93 8.51 7.20 6.25
CA SER A 93 9.92 7.55 6.01
C SER A 93 10.28 7.66 4.52
N LEU A 94 9.80 6.71 3.71
CA LEU A 94 10.05 6.70 2.28
C LEU A 94 9.51 7.97 1.58
N VAL A 95 8.29 8.39 1.93
CA VAL A 95 7.66 9.58 1.34
C VAL A 95 8.46 10.83 1.72
N VAL A 96 8.87 10.92 2.98
CA VAL A 96 9.69 12.03 3.50
C VAL A 96 11.02 12.11 2.75
N ASP A 97 11.69 10.98 2.55
CA ASP A 97 12.96 10.93 1.82
C ASP A 97 12.82 11.34 0.36
N VAL A 98 11.72 10.95 -0.30
CA VAL A 98 11.42 11.38 -1.67
C VAL A 98 11.18 12.89 -1.72
N ILE A 99 10.46 13.46 -0.75
CA ILE A 99 10.23 14.91 -0.67
C ILE A 99 11.55 15.65 -0.39
N LYS A 100 12.37 15.19 0.57
CA LYS A 100 13.61 15.87 0.96
C LYS A 100 14.72 15.75 -0.08
N ASN A 101 14.86 14.59 -0.71
CA ASN A 101 16.02 14.28 -1.57
C ASN A 101 15.67 14.27 -3.06
N GLY A 102 14.39 14.35 -3.44
CA GLY A 102 13.93 14.32 -4.83
C GLY A 102 14.22 13.02 -5.58
N LYS A 103 14.52 11.92 -4.86
CA LYS A 103 14.88 10.63 -5.45
C LYS A 103 14.07 9.50 -4.83
N ILE A 104 13.41 8.72 -5.67
CA ILE A 104 12.84 7.42 -5.31
C ILE A 104 13.99 6.42 -5.34
N SER A 105 14.17 5.65 -4.25
CA SER A 105 15.21 4.61 -4.23
C SER A 105 14.84 3.52 -5.23
N SER A 106 15.70 3.27 -6.23
CA SER A 106 15.46 2.21 -7.23
C SER A 106 15.26 0.83 -6.59
N SER A 107 15.87 0.61 -5.42
CA SER A 107 15.74 -0.62 -4.64
C SER A 107 14.31 -0.89 -4.15
N ASP A 108 13.53 0.14 -3.82
CA ASP A 108 12.16 -0.04 -3.32
C ASP A 108 11.24 -0.57 -4.43
N ASP A 109 11.33 0.04 -5.61
CA ASP A 109 10.58 -0.39 -6.78
C ASP A 109 10.99 -1.79 -7.25
N GLU A 110 12.28 -2.13 -7.19
CA GLU A 110 12.78 -3.48 -7.48
C GLU A 110 12.19 -4.51 -6.52
N ASN A 111 12.26 -4.26 -5.21
CA ASN A 111 11.71 -5.14 -4.19
C ASN A 111 10.19 -5.29 -4.32
N ARG A 112 9.47 -4.20 -4.64
CA ARG A 112 8.02 -4.24 -4.87
C ARG A 112 7.68 -5.11 -6.07
N ARG A 113 8.37 -4.89 -7.20
CA ARG A 113 8.21 -5.71 -8.42
C ARG A 113 8.49 -7.18 -8.14
N LEU A 114 9.49 -7.48 -7.30
CA LEU A 114 9.81 -8.85 -6.92
C LEU A 114 8.65 -9.50 -6.16
N ILE A 115 8.04 -8.81 -5.18
CA ILE A 115 6.83 -9.33 -4.52
C ILE A 115 5.65 -9.43 -5.49
N GLU A 116 5.46 -8.47 -6.40
CA GLU A 116 4.41 -8.50 -7.43
C GLU A 116 4.50 -9.76 -8.30
N LEU A 117 5.71 -10.22 -8.65
CA LEU A 117 5.92 -11.48 -9.40
C LEU A 117 5.41 -12.72 -8.66
N PHE A 118 5.47 -12.72 -7.33
CA PHE A 118 5.05 -13.84 -6.49
C PHE A 118 3.71 -13.57 -5.77
N ILE A 119 3.03 -12.47 -6.07
CA ILE A 119 1.91 -11.96 -5.26
C ILE A 119 0.80 -12.99 -5.07
N LYS A 120 0.46 -13.73 -6.13
CA LYS A 120 -0.56 -14.78 -6.08
C LYS A 120 -0.15 -15.90 -5.13
N ARG A 121 1.08 -16.38 -5.25
CA ARG A 121 1.62 -17.47 -4.42
C ARG A 121 1.74 -17.05 -2.96
N VAL A 122 2.18 -15.82 -2.70
CA VAL A 122 2.24 -15.25 -1.35
C VAL A 122 0.84 -15.15 -0.77
N ALA A 123 -0.11 -14.58 -1.51
CA ALA A 123 -1.48 -14.37 -1.05
C ALA A 123 -2.22 -15.69 -0.76
N GLU A 124 -1.93 -16.76 -1.51
CA GLU A 124 -2.46 -18.10 -1.27
C GLU A 124 -1.81 -18.82 -0.08
N ALA A 125 -0.58 -18.46 0.29
CA ALA A 125 0.18 -19.14 1.34
C ALA A 125 -0.04 -18.56 2.74
N ILE A 126 -0.37 -17.27 2.85
CA ILE A 126 -0.48 -16.57 4.13
C ILE A 126 -1.91 -16.63 4.69
N THR A 127 -2.03 -16.53 6.01
CA THR A 127 -3.31 -16.22 6.67
C THR A 127 -3.36 -14.71 6.97
N PRO A 128 -4.19 -13.91 6.29
CA PRO A 128 -4.14 -12.45 6.37
C PRO A 128 -4.26 -11.89 7.78
N ASP A 129 -5.13 -12.46 8.62
CA ASP A 129 -5.36 -11.99 9.98
C ASP A 129 -4.11 -12.14 10.86
N ILE A 130 -3.46 -13.31 10.78
CA ILE A 130 -2.25 -13.62 11.55
C ILE A 130 -1.08 -12.79 11.01
N MET A 131 -0.94 -12.72 9.68
CA MET A 131 0.09 -11.92 9.03
C MET A 131 -0.06 -10.43 9.38
N ALA A 132 -1.27 -9.89 9.38
CA ALA A 132 -1.52 -8.50 9.76
C ALA A 132 -1.09 -8.19 11.19
N GLU A 133 -1.27 -9.14 12.12
CA GLU A 133 -0.82 -8.98 13.51
C GLU A 133 0.71 -8.93 13.60
N GLU A 134 1.41 -9.84 12.95
CA GLU A 134 2.89 -9.86 12.90
C GLU A 134 3.46 -8.59 12.24
N LEU A 135 2.86 -8.16 11.12
CA LEU A 135 3.27 -6.93 10.43
C LEU A 135 2.97 -5.66 11.24
N LEU A 136 1.89 -5.66 12.02
CA LEU A 136 1.57 -4.55 12.93
C LEU A 136 2.61 -4.45 14.06
N GLN A 137 3.03 -5.57 14.64
CA GLN A 137 4.08 -5.59 15.67
C GLN A 137 5.40 -5.02 15.13
N ARG A 138 5.72 -5.31 13.87
CA ARG A 138 6.87 -4.73 13.16
C ARG A 138 6.63 -3.32 12.61
N GLN A 139 5.45 -2.74 12.81
CA GLN A 139 5.08 -1.40 12.31
C GLN A 139 5.21 -1.27 10.77
N LEU A 140 5.02 -2.37 10.04
CA LEU A 140 4.97 -2.36 8.57
C LEU A 140 3.61 -1.90 8.04
N ILE A 141 2.56 -2.07 8.85
CA ILE A 141 1.21 -1.55 8.59
C ILE A 141 0.71 -0.77 9.81
N ALA A 142 -0.34 0.02 9.63
CA ALA A 142 -1.02 0.75 10.71
C ALA A 142 -2.11 -0.11 11.39
N ALA A 143 -2.54 0.30 12.58
CA ALA A 143 -3.50 -0.45 13.39
C ALA A 143 -4.90 -0.51 12.73
N ASP A 144 -5.33 0.58 12.11
CA ASP A 144 -6.55 0.67 11.32
C ASP A 144 -6.48 -0.19 10.05
N GLU A 145 -5.32 -0.26 9.40
CA GLU A 145 -5.07 -1.14 8.26
C GLU A 145 -5.19 -2.61 8.67
N ALA A 146 -4.58 -2.98 9.81
CA ALA A 146 -4.69 -4.33 10.37
C ALA A 146 -6.14 -4.69 10.75
N GLU A 147 -6.91 -3.75 11.32
CA GLU A 147 -8.34 -3.94 11.58
C GLU A 147 -9.13 -4.10 10.28
N LYS A 148 -8.85 -3.28 9.27
CA LYS A 148 -9.50 -3.38 7.95
C LYS A 148 -9.21 -4.71 7.27
N ILE A 149 -7.97 -5.19 7.32
CA ILE A 149 -7.61 -6.52 6.80
C ILE A 149 -8.42 -7.62 7.50
N ARG A 150 -8.51 -7.57 8.84
CA ARG A 150 -9.32 -8.52 9.61
C ARG A 150 -10.81 -8.46 9.27
N LYS A 151 -11.31 -7.28 8.94
CA LYS A 151 -12.69 -7.12 8.47
C LYS A 151 -12.87 -7.72 7.09
N LEU A 152 -12.00 -7.38 6.13
CA LEU A 152 -12.03 -7.92 4.77
C LEU A 152 -11.96 -9.44 4.75
N ASN A 153 -11.08 -10.04 5.56
CA ASN A 153 -10.93 -11.49 5.66
C ASN A 153 -12.22 -12.18 6.18
N LYS A 154 -13.03 -11.48 6.98
CA LYS A 154 -14.31 -11.99 7.51
C LYS A 154 -15.50 -11.76 6.59
N THR A 155 -15.51 -10.65 5.85
CA THR A 155 -16.69 -10.22 5.07
C THR A 155 -16.60 -10.55 3.59
N GLU A 156 -15.40 -10.60 3.02
CA GLU A 156 -15.15 -10.78 1.60
C GLU A 156 -14.42 -12.10 1.38
N SER A 157 -13.14 -12.07 0.96
CA SER A 157 -12.32 -13.25 0.78
C SER A 157 -10.96 -13.09 1.44
N SER A 158 -10.37 -14.23 1.83
CA SER A 158 -9.00 -14.25 2.37
C SER A 158 -7.97 -13.77 1.34
N LEU A 159 -8.22 -14.05 0.06
CA LEU A 159 -7.38 -13.59 -1.03
C LEU A 159 -7.40 -12.06 -1.16
N ASP A 160 -8.58 -11.43 -1.11
CA ASP A 160 -8.70 -9.97 -1.21
C ASP A 160 -8.04 -9.27 -0.01
N ALA A 161 -8.18 -9.84 1.18
CA ALA A 161 -7.50 -9.36 2.38
C ALA A 161 -5.97 -9.49 2.27
N ALA A 162 -5.46 -10.61 1.75
CA ALA A 162 -4.03 -10.81 1.49
C ALA A 162 -3.48 -9.81 0.46
N LEU A 163 -4.19 -9.62 -0.66
CA LEU A 163 -3.79 -8.67 -1.71
C LEU A 163 -3.79 -7.24 -1.17
N TYR A 164 -4.79 -6.87 -0.38
CA TYR A 164 -4.81 -5.57 0.29
C TYR A 164 -3.60 -5.40 1.22
N LEU A 165 -3.27 -6.39 2.04
CA LEU A 165 -2.11 -6.37 2.94
C LEU A 165 -0.80 -6.19 2.16
N LEU A 166 -0.57 -6.99 1.11
CA LEU A 166 0.66 -6.93 0.30
C LEU A 166 0.81 -5.58 -0.43
N ASN A 167 -0.31 -4.97 -0.84
CA ASN A 167 -0.30 -3.66 -1.47
C ASN A 167 -0.03 -2.50 -0.49
N ARG A 168 -0.08 -2.72 0.84
CA ARG A 168 0.09 -1.63 1.82
C ARG A 168 1.42 -1.64 2.56
N MET A 169 2.05 -2.81 2.73
CA MET A 169 3.27 -2.94 3.55
C MET A 169 4.46 -2.08 3.08
N HIS A 170 4.58 -1.82 1.77
CA HIS A 170 5.69 -1.07 1.19
C HIS A 170 5.57 0.47 1.37
N CYS A 171 4.46 0.95 1.95
CA CYS A 171 4.18 2.39 2.04
C CYS A 171 4.85 3.08 3.24
N ARG A 172 5.23 2.35 4.30
CA ARG A 172 5.69 2.95 5.58
C ARG A 172 7.21 2.96 5.71
N LYS A 173 7.82 1.77 5.80
CA LYS A 173 9.25 1.62 6.12
C LYS A 173 10.08 1.29 4.88
N LYS A 174 11.31 1.82 4.82
CA LYS A 174 12.31 1.43 3.81
C LYS A 174 12.77 -0.03 3.90
N THR A 175 12.81 -0.57 5.12
CA THR A 175 13.23 -1.95 5.43
C THR A 175 12.11 -2.97 5.25
N TRP A 176 10.95 -2.56 4.71
CA TRP A 176 9.75 -3.40 4.66
C TRP A 176 9.99 -4.76 4.02
N TYR A 177 10.80 -4.81 2.96
CA TYR A 177 11.03 -6.03 2.21
C TYR A 177 11.74 -7.09 3.06
N ILE A 178 12.83 -6.69 3.71
CA ILE A 178 13.61 -7.57 4.59
C ILE A 178 12.77 -8.00 5.79
N GLU A 179 12.11 -7.05 6.46
CA GLU A 179 11.25 -7.35 7.61
C GLU A 179 10.07 -8.26 7.23
N PHE A 180 9.52 -8.12 6.02
CA PHE A 180 8.47 -9.00 5.50
C PHE A 180 8.97 -10.43 5.28
N LEU A 181 10.15 -10.60 4.68
CA LEU A 181 10.77 -11.91 4.51
C LEU A 181 11.10 -12.56 5.86
N GLU A 182 11.53 -11.78 6.86
CA GLU A 182 11.74 -12.27 8.22
C GLU A 182 10.44 -12.74 8.89
N VAL A 183 9.30 -12.06 8.65
CA VAL A 183 7.99 -12.52 9.13
C VAL A 183 7.56 -13.81 8.43
N LEU A 184 7.73 -13.90 7.12
CA LEU A 184 7.48 -15.15 6.40
C LEU A 184 8.35 -16.29 6.94
N TRP A 185 9.61 -16.01 7.26
CA TRP A 185 10.53 -16.96 7.87
C TRP A 185 10.06 -17.39 9.27
N SER A 186 9.71 -16.46 10.16
CA SER A 186 9.24 -16.78 11.52
C SER A 186 7.94 -17.60 11.52
N MET A 187 7.08 -17.37 10.54
CA MET A 187 5.86 -18.14 10.30
C MET A 187 6.09 -19.48 9.57
N SER A 188 7.35 -19.90 9.42
CA SER A 188 7.75 -21.17 8.78
C SER A 188 7.40 -21.28 7.28
N HIS A 189 7.24 -20.15 6.57
CA HIS A 189 7.06 -20.11 5.11
C HIS A 189 8.40 -20.19 4.36
N PHE A 190 9.31 -21.07 4.77
CA PHE A 190 10.69 -21.15 4.28
C PHE A 190 10.82 -21.32 2.76
N ASN A 191 9.99 -22.18 2.17
CA ASN A 191 10.03 -22.42 0.73
C ASN A 191 9.63 -21.15 -0.03
N LEU A 192 8.60 -20.44 0.44
CA LEU A 192 8.15 -19.20 -0.16
C LEU A 192 9.25 -18.12 -0.09
N VAL A 193 9.93 -17.99 1.05
CA VAL A 193 11.09 -17.09 1.19
C VAL A 193 12.18 -17.45 0.18
N LYS A 194 12.49 -18.73 0.01
CA LYS A 194 13.47 -19.21 -0.97
C LYS A 194 13.08 -18.89 -2.42
N ASP A 195 11.79 -19.06 -2.76
CA ASP A 195 11.29 -18.77 -4.10
C ASP A 195 11.37 -17.29 -4.43
N ILE A 196 11.10 -16.43 -3.43
CA ILE A 196 11.16 -14.97 -3.59
C ILE A 196 12.60 -14.48 -3.63
N ASP A 197 13.43 -14.90 -2.67
CA ASP A 197 14.82 -14.48 -2.53
C ASP A 197 15.69 -15.61 -1.93
N ASP A 198 16.30 -16.40 -2.82
CA ASP A 198 17.20 -17.50 -2.46
C ASP A 198 18.47 -17.01 -1.72
N LYS A 199 18.90 -15.76 -1.95
CA LYS A 199 20.05 -15.18 -1.24
C LYS A 199 19.69 -14.91 0.21
N PHE A 200 18.55 -14.25 0.46
CA PHE A 200 18.04 -14.00 1.81
C PHE A 200 17.80 -15.32 2.56
N TYR A 201 17.18 -16.31 1.90
CA TYR A 201 16.98 -17.65 2.45
C TYR A 201 18.30 -18.31 2.87
N SER A 202 19.31 -18.25 1.99
CA SER A 202 20.63 -18.84 2.25
C SER A 202 21.36 -18.17 3.41
N GLN A 203 21.12 -16.88 3.64
CA GLN A 203 21.67 -16.14 4.77
C GLN A 203 21.00 -16.58 6.09
N MET A 204 19.67 -16.51 6.18
CA MET A 204 18.93 -16.90 7.40
C MET A 204 19.18 -18.34 7.83
N ARG A 205 19.37 -19.25 6.85
CA ARG A 205 19.68 -20.65 7.13
C ARG A 205 21.07 -20.83 7.76
N LYS A 206 22.06 -20.05 7.35
CA LYS A 206 23.43 -20.12 7.91
C LYS A 206 23.41 -19.67 9.37
N ASP A 207 22.77 -18.54 9.63
CA ASP A 207 22.66 -17.95 10.97
C ASP A 207 21.99 -18.93 11.95
N SER A 208 20.97 -19.67 11.51
CA SER A 208 20.29 -20.69 12.32
C SER A 208 21.17 -21.92 12.65
N THR A 209 22.20 -22.20 11.85
CA THR A 209 23.07 -23.39 12.04
C THR A 209 24.31 -23.13 12.88
N GLU A 210 24.76 -21.87 12.98
CA GLU A 210 25.96 -21.52 13.76
C GLU A 210 25.67 -21.50 15.27
N ASP A 211 24.46 -21.13 15.69
CA ASP A 211 24.03 -21.16 17.11
C ASP A 211 24.00 -22.57 17.72
N SER A 212 23.98 -23.62 16.90
CA SER A 212 23.94 -25.01 17.38
C SER A 212 25.31 -25.61 17.70
N ARG A 213 26.42 -24.90 17.45
CA ARG A 213 27.78 -25.46 17.58
C ARG A 213 28.52 -25.08 18.87
N ASP A 214 28.01 -24.13 19.66
CA ASP A 214 28.70 -23.65 20.87
C ASP A 214 28.10 -24.14 22.20
N SER A 215 27.09 -25.02 22.17
CA SER A 215 26.54 -25.66 23.38
C SER A 215 27.25 -26.95 23.81
N SER A 216 28.33 -27.35 23.13
CA SER A 216 29.09 -28.58 23.45
C SER A 216 30.28 -28.38 24.39
N PHE A 217 30.49 -27.17 24.94
CA PHE A 217 31.71 -26.87 25.73
C PHE A 217 31.51 -26.70 27.25
N PHE A 218 30.32 -26.95 27.81
CA PHE A 218 30.13 -26.94 29.27
C PHE A 218 29.46 -28.21 29.82
N HIS A 219 30.30 -28.95 30.57
CA HIS A 219 29.99 -29.80 31.72
C HIS A 219 29.33 -31.16 31.50
N ASP A 220 30.18 -32.11 31.13
CA ASP A 220 30.28 -33.38 31.85
C ASP A 220 30.60 -33.08 33.33
N SER A 221 29.57 -33.00 34.17
CA SER A 221 29.69 -33.12 35.63
C SER A 221 28.40 -33.74 36.15
N ASP A 222 28.46 -35.07 36.27
CA ASP A 222 27.94 -35.84 37.39
C ASP A 222 26.79 -35.19 38.17
N ILE A 223 25.57 -35.32 37.66
CA ILE A 223 24.36 -35.29 38.51
C ILE A 223 23.68 -36.64 38.39
N GLU A 224 24.25 -37.55 39.15
CA GLU A 224 23.65 -38.81 39.57
C GLU A 224 22.52 -38.51 40.58
N ALA A 225 21.41 -39.24 40.44
CA ALA A 225 20.37 -39.48 41.46
C ALA A 225 19.51 -38.28 41.96
N HIS A 226 18.25 -38.22 41.51
CA HIS A 226 17.05 -38.50 42.33
C HIS A 226 15.78 -38.22 41.52
N PHE A 227 15.22 -39.27 40.91
CA PHE A 227 13.88 -39.24 40.32
C PHE A 227 12.90 -39.93 41.27
N ASP A 228 12.42 -39.20 42.27
CA ASP A 228 11.27 -39.61 43.09
C ASP A 228 10.01 -38.85 42.66
N ARG A 229 9.22 -39.53 41.83
CA ARG A 229 7.84 -39.91 42.12
C ARG A 229 6.97 -38.89 42.89
N THR A 230 6.23 -38.06 42.16
CA THR A 230 4.89 -37.63 42.62
C THR A 230 3.91 -37.55 41.46
N LEU A 231 3.10 -38.60 41.35
CA LEU A 231 1.82 -38.59 40.65
C LEU A 231 0.87 -37.66 41.43
N LEU A 232 0.42 -36.56 40.82
CA LEU A 232 -0.79 -35.87 41.27
C LEU A 232 -1.73 -35.61 40.09
N THR A 233 -2.76 -36.44 40.06
CA THR A 233 -4.07 -36.25 39.42
C THR A 233 -4.74 -34.98 39.92
N SER A 234 -5.12 -34.09 38.99
CA SER A 234 -6.14 -33.05 39.17
C SER A 234 -6.90 -32.94 37.84
N GLN A 235 -7.95 -33.74 37.66
CA GLN A 235 -9.36 -33.32 37.76
C GLN A 235 -9.73 -32.11 36.90
N THR A 236 -10.31 -32.45 35.75
CA THR A 236 -11.06 -31.61 34.82
C THR A 236 -12.38 -31.20 35.46
N GLU A 237 -12.52 -29.93 35.86
CA GLU A 237 -13.83 -29.33 36.13
C GLU A 237 -14.31 -28.59 34.89
N VAL A 238 -15.44 -29.05 34.35
CA VAL A 238 -16.17 -28.46 33.23
C VAL A 238 -17.20 -27.50 33.83
N PRO A 239 -17.21 -26.20 33.47
CA PRO A 239 -18.30 -25.32 33.87
C PRO A 239 -19.53 -25.55 32.98
N SER A 240 -20.62 -25.95 33.63
CA SER A 240 -21.97 -26.12 33.09
C SER A 240 -22.53 -24.81 32.54
N PHE A 241 -22.91 -24.82 31.26
CA PHE A 241 -23.72 -23.78 30.63
C PHE A 241 -25.12 -23.75 31.28
N THR A 242 -25.47 -22.62 31.89
CA THR A 242 -26.85 -22.32 32.31
C THR A 242 -27.50 -21.48 31.22
N SER A 243 -28.40 -22.10 30.45
CA SER A 243 -29.30 -21.42 29.52
C SER A 243 -30.26 -20.52 30.29
N GLN A 244 -30.23 -19.20 30.04
CA GLN A 244 -31.30 -18.29 30.45
C GLN A 244 -32.09 -17.81 29.23
N SER A 245 -33.39 -17.84 29.45
CA SER A 245 -34.53 -17.70 28.58
C SER A 245 -34.79 -16.27 28.08
N LEU A 246 -35.29 -16.18 26.85
CA LEU A 246 -36.00 -15.03 26.29
C LEU A 246 -37.22 -14.63 27.14
N PRO A 247 -37.58 -13.33 27.14
CA PRO A 247 -38.97 -12.91 27.25
C PRO A 247 -39.49 -12.32 25.93
N HIS A 248 -40.62 -12.89 25.50
CA HIS A 248 -41.53 -12.31 24.53
C HIS A 248 -42.10 -10.97 25.04
N GLY A 249 -42.18 -9.97 24.16
CA GLY A 249 -42.91 -8.73 24.38
C GLY A 249 -43.65 -8.32 23.11
N THR A 250 -44.94 -8.67 23.04
CA THR A 250 -45.91 -8.24 22.03
C THR A 250 -46.61 -6.94 22.46
N SER A 251 -46.67 -5.94 21.59
CA SER A 251 -47.65 -4.82 21.61
C SER A 251 -47.43 -4.05 20.29
N SER A 252 -48.26 -4.15 19.24
CA SER A 252 -49.66 -3.73 19.06
C SER A 252 -49.98 -2.34 19.60
N LEU A 253 -49.91 -1.32 18.73
CA LEU A 253 -50.94 -0.28 18.68
C LEU A 253 -50.97 0.40 17.30
N GLU A 254 -52.19 0.43 16.76
CA GLU A 254 -52.65 1.12 15.57
C GLU A 254 -52.54 2.64 15.74
N GLN A 255 -52.36 3.39 14.64
CA GLN A 255 -53.23 4.53 14.34
C GLN A 255 -53.09 5.01 12.88
N SER A 256 -54.23 4.89 12.21
CA SER A 256 -54.69 5.43 10.94
C SER A 256 -54.34 6.90 10.70
N ILE A 257 -53.93 7.26 9.48
CA ILE A 257 -54.35 8.50 8.82
C ILE A 257 -54.58 8.24 7.32
N THR A 258 -55.80 8.59 6.91
CA THR A 258 -56.44 8.60 5.60
C THR A 258 -55.96 9.74 4.70
N SER A 259 -56.02 9.57 3.36
CA SER A 259 -56.54 10.55 2.37
C SER A 259 -56.00 10.17 0.97
N SER A 260 -56.80 9.58 0.10
CA SER A 260 -57.75 10.17 -0.88
C SER A 260 -57.15 10.21 -2.28
N ALA A 261 -57.82 9.47 -3.18
CA ALA A 261 -57.73 9.58 -4.63
C ALA A 261 -58.23 10.96 -5.12
N PRO A 262 -58.07 11.27 -6.42
CA PRO A 262 -59.16 10.92 -7.33
C PRO A 262 -58.74 10.39 -8.71
N ASP A 263 -59.64 9.57 -9.25
CA ASP A 263 -59.74 9.12 -10.64
C ASP A 263 -60.01 10.26 -11.62
N ALA A 264 -59.42 10.17 -12.82
CA ALA A 264 -60.03 10.66 -14.06
C ALA A 264 -59.37 10.03 -15.30
N ASN A 265 -59.87 8.85 -15.68
CA ASN A 265 -60.43 8.53 -16.99
C ASN A 265 -60.09 9.48 -18.17
N ILE A 266 -59.20 9.09 -19.11
CA ILE A 266 -59.23 9.54 -20.51
C ILE A 266 -58.76 8.41 -21.45
N SER A 267 -59.75 7.87 -22.17
CA SER A 267 -59.83 7.62 -23.61
C SER A 267 -58.62 7.11 -24.40
N THR A 268 -58.83 5.91 -24.94
CA THR A 268 -58.26 5.34 -26.17
C THR A 268 -58.24 6.30 -27.36
N GLU A 269 -57.09 6.40 -28.04
CA GLU A 269 -57.05 6.60 -29.49
C GLU A 269 -55.76 6.02 -30.09
N ALA A 270 -55.95 5.22 -31.13
CA ALA A 270 -54.92 4.57 -31.90
C ALA A 270 -54.30 5.57 -32.89
N THR A 271 -52.97 5.69 -32.89
CA THR A 271 -52.22 6.18 -34.05
C THR A 271 -50.92 5.37 -34.15
N GLY A 272 -50.78 4.67 -35.27
CA GLY A 272 -49.54 4.01 -35.64
C GLY A 272 -48.44 5.04 -35.87
N LEU A 273 -47.23 4.73 -35.42
CA LEU A 273 -46.03 5.48 -35.75
C LEU A 273 -44.88 4.51 -35.95
N GLU A 274 -44.37 4.60 -37.18
CA GLU A 274 -43.12 4.12 -37.74
C GLU A 274 -42.05 3.70 -36.72
N VAL A 275 -41.73 2.41 -36.76
CA VAL A 275 -40.40 1.92 -36.40
C VAL A 275 -39.50 2.23 -37.58
N SER A 276 -38.84 3.40 -37.58
CA SER A 276 -37.71 3.68 -38.47
C SER A 276 -36.80 4.76 -37.90
N SER A 277 -35.50 4.43 -37.88
CA SER A 277 -34.36 5.36 -37.91
C SER A 277 -34.25 6.39 -36.79
N GLN A 278 -33.74 5.97 -35.63
CA GLN A 278 -32.90 6.82 -34.78
C GLN A 278 -31.60 6.10 -34.46
N LEU A 279 -30.73 6.06 -35.47
CA LEU A 279 -29.33 5.69 -35.34
C LEU A 279 -28.49 6.72 -36.09
N GLU A 280 -28.65 8.01 -35.77
CA GLU A 280 -27.82 9.06 -36.33
C GLU A 280 -27.55 10.19 -35.33
N HIS A 281 -26.27 10.56 -35.28
CA HIS A 281 -25.72 11.85 -34.84
C HIS A 281 -25.47 12.06 -33.34
N PHE A 282 -24.55 11.26 -32.78
CA PHE A 282 -23.60 11.83 -31.83
C PHE A 282 -22.69 12.82 -32.58
N HIS A 283 -23.10 14.08 -32.63
CA HIS A 283 -22.18 15.19 -32.89
C HIS A 283 -21.20 15.28 -31.70
N THR A 284 -20.13 14.48 -31.73
CA THR A 284 -18.93 14.83 -30.97
C THR A 284 -18.51 16.22 -31.43
N ALA A 285 -18.49 17.17 -30.50
CA ALA A 285 -18.12 18.56 -30.78
C ALA A 285 -16.80 18.58 -31.57
N PRO A 286 -16.64 19.44 -32.60
CA PRO A 286 -15.43 19.49 -33.43
C PRO A 286 -14.12 19.49 -32.62
N GLN A 287 -14.14 20.10 -31.43
CA GLN A 287 -13.03 20.14 -30.48
C GLN A 287 -12.61 18.75 -29.95
N GLN A 288 -13.55 17.83 -29.70
CA GLN A 288 -13.23 16.47 -29.25
C GLN A 288 -12.55 15.65 -30.34
N ARG A 289 -12.92 15.87 -31.60
CA ARG A 289 -12.27 15.21 -32.75
C ARG A 289 -10.84 15.68 -32.92
N THR A 290 -10.59 16.99 -32.83
CA THR A 290 -9.23 17.55 -32.90
C THR A 290 -8.35 17.03 -31.76
N LEU A 291 -8.86 16.99 -30.53
CA LEU A 291 -8.11 16.45 -29.39
C LEU A 291 -7.78 14.97 -29.58
N MET A 292 -8.72 14.17 -30.10
CA MET A 292 -8.49 12.76 -30.37
C MET A 292 -7.45 12.53 -31.48
N GLU A 293 -7.48 13.34 -32.54
CA GLU A 293 -6.49 13.30 -33.63
C GLU A 293 -5.09 13.70 -33.12
N GLU A 294 -4.98 14.67 -32.22
CA GLU A 294 -3.72 15.08 -31.59
C GLU A 294 -3.15 13.97 -30.67
N ILE A 295 -4.01 13.34 -29.86
CA ILE A 295 -3.61 12.20 -29.01
C ILE A 295 -3.12 11.04 -29.87
N LEU A 296 -3.81 10.71 -30.96
CA LEU A 296 -3.39 9.65 -31.89
C LEU A 296 -2.04 9.97 -32.54
N ALA A 297 -1.80 11.23 -32.93
CA ALA A 297 -0.52 11.66 -33.49
C ALA A 297 0.62 11.54 -32.47
N GLN A 298 0.39 11.92 -31.20
CA GLN A 298 1.37 11.76 -30.12
C GLN A 298 1.68 10.28 -29.86
N LEU A 299 0.67 9.42 -29.81
CA LEU A 299 0.85 7.98 -29.62
C LEU A 299 1.65 7.33 -30.77
N MET A 300 1.41 7.74 -32.03
CA MET A 300 2.19 7.26 -33.17
C MET A 300 3.66 7.71 -33.11
N ASN A 301 3.92 8.93 -32.65
CA ASN A 301 5.30 9.42 -32.46
C ASN A 301 6.04 8.62 -31.36
N ILE A 302 5.38 8.38 -30.22
CA ILE A 302 5.96 7.57 -29.13
C ILE A 302 6.26 6.14 -29.61
N SER A 303 5.32 5.51 -30.32
CA SER A 303 5.51 4.17 -30.90
C SER A 303 6.71 4.11 -31.85
N HIS A 304 6.89 5.14 -32.68
CA HIS A 304 8.06 5.25 -33.56
C HIS A 304 9.38 5.37 -32.78
N GLN A 305 9.42 6.19 -31.72
CA GLN A 305 10.61 6.32 -30.87
C GLN A 305 10.98 5.01 -30.17
N ILE A 306 9.99 4.26 -29.67
CA ILE A 306 10.22 2.94 -29.05
C ILE A 306 10.81 1.96 -30.07
N THR A 307 10.34 1.99 -31.32
CA THR A 307 10.88 1.15 -32.40
C THR A 307 12.35 1.46 -32.67
N LEU A 308 12.71 2.75 -32.77
CA LEU A 308 14.11 3.17 -32.98
C LEU A 308 15.03 2.79 -31.80
N GLN A 309 14.53 2.85 -30.57
CA GLN A 309 15.27 2.40 -29.40
C GLN A 309 15.46 0.89 -29.40
N THR A 310 14.44 0.13 -29.79
CA THR A 310 14.51 -1.35 -29.88
C THR A 310 15.55 -1.80 -30.90
N ASP A 311 15.60 -1.15 -32.07
CA ASP A 311 16.63 -1.42 -33.09
C ASP A 311 18.05 -1.09 -32.59
N SER A 312 18.19 -0.02 -31.80
CA SER A 312 19.47 0.38 -31.21
C SER A 312 19.94 -0.64 -30.17
N ILE A 313 19.03 -1.13 -29.33
CA ILE A 313 19.31 -2.18 -28.33
C ILE A 313 19.71 -3.49 -29.03
N SER A 314 19.00 -3.88 -30.09
CA SER A 314 19.31 -5.07 -30.89
C SER A 314 20.75 -5.02 -31.45
N LYS A 315 21.16 -3.88 -32.03
CA LYS A 315 22.54 -3.68 -32.52
C LYS A 315 23.59 -3.75 -31.41
N VAL A 316 23.28 -3.28 -30.20
CA VAL A 316 24.20 -3.40 -29.05
C VAL A 316 24.31 -4.87 -28.62
N SER A 317 23.19 -5.59 -28.55
CA SER A 317 23.16 -7.03 -28.23
C SER A 317 24.01 -7.86 -29.20
N ASP A 318 23.91 -7.60 -30.50
CA ASP A 318 24.73 -8.27 -31.53
C ASP A 318 26.23 -8.01 -31.34
N ARG A 319 26.59 -6.77 -30.96
CA ARG A 319 27.99 -6.40 -30.69
C ARG A 319 28.54 -7.07 -29.45
N VAL A 320 27.74 -7.19 -28.39
CA VAL A 320 28.11 -7.92 -27.16
C VAL A 320 28.32 -9.40 -27.48
N SER A 321 27.37 -10.02 -28.19
CA SER A 321 27.47 -11.42 -28.63
C SER A 321 28.73 -11.66 -29.49
N ALA A 322 29.08 -10.72 -30.35
CA ALA A 322 30.30 -10.81 -31.16
C ALA A 322 31.59 -10.66 -30.33
N LEU A 323 31.57 -9.87 -29.25
CA LEU A 323 32.70 -9.72 -28.33
C LEU A 323 32.89 -10.98 -27.47
N GLU A 324 31.81 -11.57 -26.95
CA GLU A 324 31.85 -12.83 -26.20
C GLU A 324 32.50 -13.95 -27.02
N ARG A 325 32.06 -14.15 -28.27
CA ARG A 325 32.68 -15.13 -29.16
C ARG A 325 34.17 -14.87 -29.42
N LYS A 326 34.59 -13.62 -29.50
CA LYS A 326 36.01 -13.26 -29.67
C LYS A 326 36.82 -13.55 -28.40
N MET A 327 36.24 -13.33 -27.23
CA MET A 327 36.86 -13.64 -25.95
C MET A 327 37.09 -15.15 -25.79
N ASP A 328 36.07 -15.97 -26.13
CA ASP A 328 36.18 -17.43 -26.09
C ASP A 328 37.30 -17.94 -27.01
N GLN A 329 37.43 -17.39 -28.22
CA GLN A 329 38.51 -17.72 -29.16
C GLN A 329 39.91 -17.34 -28.66
N VAL A 330 40.03 -16.30 -27.82
CA VAL A 330 41.30 -15.91 -27.21
C VAL A 330 41.64 -16.87 -26.08
N LEU A 331 40.66 -17.25 -25.26
CA LEU A 331 40.84 -18.20 -24.16
C LEU A 331 41.23 -19.59 -24.64
N GLU A 332 40.75 -20.04 -25.81
CA GLU A 332 41.12 -21.34 -26.39
C GLU A 332 42.57 -21.37 -26.92
N LYS A 333 43.19 -20.21 -27.17
CA LYS A 333 44.58 -20.10 -27.67
C LYS A 333 45.62 -19.94 -26.56
N LEU A 334 45.17 -19.67 -25.34
CA LEU A 334 46.00 -19.62 -24.13
C LEU A 334 46.06 -21.00 -23.50
#